data_AF-A0A1N6LWH0-F1
#
_entry.id   AF-A0A1N6LWH0-F1
#
_cell.length_a   1.000
_cell.length_b   1.000
_cell.length_c   1.000
_cell.angle_alpha   90.00
_cell.angle_beta   90.00
_cell.angle_gamma   90.00
#
_symmetry.space_group_name_H-M   'P 1'
#
loop_
_entity.id
_entity.type
_entity.pdbx_description
1 polymer ?
#
loop_
_entity_poly.entity_id
_entity_poly.type
_entity_poly.pdbx_seq_one_letter_code
_entity_poly.pdbx_strand_id
1 'polypeptide(L)'
;MGSDSEGGSGKSENFENGQNGFAQDEYEEFDQPSDGLIPKGYIKRAKDGNSLQDDKVVIKLRACISCRLILSEEQFYENGCGNCSHLQMDGDRRRMLDCTSANFSGLISVMNPKRSWAAKYNNLSNLIPGCYAITVAGQLPDSGQL
;
A
#
# COMPACT_ATOMS: atom_id res chain seq x y z
N MET A 1 36.42 -37.25 -37.35
CA MET A 1 35.23 -37.84 -38.01
C MET A 1 35.36 -39.34 -38.01
N GLY A 2 34.52 -39.99 -37.25
CA GLY A 2 34.39 -41.44 -37.01
C GLY A 2 33.34 -41.53 -35.90
N SER A 3 32.33 -42.36 -35.94
CA SER A 3 32.15 -43.58 -36.71
C SER A 3 30.68 -44.02 -36.60
N ASP A 4 30.35 -45.03 -37.39
CA ASP A 4 29.38 -46.09 -37.12
C ASP A 4 27.97 -46.02 -37.71
N SER A 5 27.66 -47.20 -38.22
CA SER A 5 26.60 -47.62 -39.10
C SER A 5 25.68 -48.60 -38.36
N GLU A 6 24.46 -48.69 -38.88
CA GLU A 6 23.59 -49.89 -38.95
C GLU A 6 22.88 -50.43 -37.69
N GLY A 7 21.55 -50.32 -37.73
CA GLY A 7 20.67 -51.48 -37.93
C GLY A 7 20.08 -52.17 -36.68
N GLY A 8 18.76 -52.41 -36.68
CA GLY A 8 18.15 -53.39 -35.79
C GLY A 8 16.65 -53.23 -35.52
N SER A 9 15.84 -54.04 -36.19
CA SER A 9 14.38 -54.22 -36.04
C SER A 9 13.95 -54.90 -34.74
N GLY A 10 12.70 -54.72 -34.30
CA GLY A 10 11.95 -55.76 -33.56
C GLY A 10 11.06 -55.30 -32.40
N LYS A 11 9.75 -55.58 -32.53
CA LYS A 11 8.62 -55.32 -31.62
C LYS A 11 8.72 -55.98 -30.23
N SER A 12 8.08 -55.39 -29.21
CA SER A 12 6.97 -56.02 -28.44
C SER A 12 6.39 -55.05 -27.41
N GLU A 13 5.11 -55.30 -27.10
CA GLU A 13 4.15 -54.47 -26.37
C GLU A 13 4.50 -54.26 -24.89
N ASN A 14 4.00 -53.18 -24.28
CA ASN A 14 3.28 -53.22 -23.00
C ASN A 14 2.53 -51.90 -22.76
N PHE A 15 1.23 -52.03 -22.54
CA PHE A 15 0.32 -50.98 -22.10
C PHE A 15 0.51 -50.75 -20.61
N GLU A 16 0.96 -49.56 -20.20
CA GLU A 16 0.71 -49.07 -18.83
C GLU A 16 0.31 -47.60 -18.88
N ASN A 17 -0.84 -47.34 -18.23
CA ASN A 17 -1.47 -46.04 -18.07
C ASN A 17 -0.58 -45.11 -17.25
N GLY A 18 -0.40 -43.86 -17.68
CA GLY A 18 0.40 -42.93 -16.89
C GLY A 18 0.40 -41.48 -17.38
N GLN A 19 -0.66 -40.76 -17.01
CA GLN A 19 -0.62 -39.34 -16.63
C GLN A 19 -0.19 -38.31 -17.70
N ASN A 20 -1.21 -37.62 -18.22
CA ASN A 20 -1.10 -36.25 -18.73
C ASN A 20 -0.60 -35.33 -17.59
N GLY A 21 0.71 -35.15 -17.47
CA GLY A 21 1.31 -34.18 -16.55
C GLY A 21 1.43 -32.82 -17.22
N PHE A 22 0.33 -32.04 -17.25
CA PHE A 22 0.44 -30.60 -17.38
C PHE A 22 1.26 -30.10 -16.19
N ALA A 23 2.39 -29.46 -16.46
CA ALA A 23 3.19 -28.81 -15.44
C ALA A 23 2.27 -27.88 -14.63
N GLN A 24 2.14 -28.17 -13.34
CA GLN A 24 1.46 -27.30 -12.41
C GLN A 24 2.32 -26.05 -12.27
N ASP A 25 1.89 -24.97 -12.91
CA ASP A 25 2.28 -23.63 -12.49
C ASP A 25 1.87 -23.52 -11.01
N GLU A 26 2.84 -23.41 -10.10
CA GLU A 26 2.60 -23.01 -8.73
C GLU A 26 2.19 -21.54 -8.74
N TYR A 27 0.88 -21.30 -8.86
CA TYR A 27 0.27 -20.02 -8.53
C TYR A 27 0.36 -19.85 -7.01
N GLU A 28 1.40 -19.15 -6.54
CA GLU A 28 1.52 -18.84 -5.12
C GLU A 28 0.27 -18.10 -4.61
N GLU A 29 -0.16 -18.57 -3.44
CA GLU A 29 -1.43 -18.33 -2.80
C GLU A 29 -1.68 -16.85 -2.48
N PHE A 30 -2.78 -16.36 -3.06
CA PHE A 30 -3.53 -15.13 -2.79
C PHE A 30 -3.12 -14.37 -1.51
N ASP A 31 -2.54 -13.17 -1.68
CA ASP A 31 -2.30 -12.20 -0.61
C ASP A 31 -3.56 -12.11 0.26
N GLN A 32 -3.50 -12.65 1.48
CA GLN A 32 -4.57 -12.48 2.44
C GLN A 32 -4.78 -10.97 2.61
N PRO A 33 -6.02 -10.44 2.51
CA PRO A 33 -6.26 -9.05 2.81
C PRO A 33 -5.92 -8.87 4.29
N SER A 34 -4.76 -8.26 4.56
CA SER A 34 -4.40 -7.86 5.90
C SER A 34 -5.49 -6.88 6.37
N ASP A 35 -6.38 -7.36 7.23
CA ASP A 35 -7.59 -6.67 7.72
C ASP A 35 -7.31 -5.36 8.51
N GLY A 36 -6.10 -4.80 8.40
CA GLY A 36 -5.68 -3.58 9.07
C GLY A 36 -4.70 -2.67 8.29
N LEU A 37 -4.36 -2.95 7.03
CA LEU A 37 -3.36 -2.11 6.30
C LEU A 37 -3.97 -1.05 5.38
N ILE A 38 -5.29 -1.01 5.22
CA ILE A 38 -5.96 0.06 4.46
C ILE A 38 -6.51 1.07 5.46
N PRO A 39 -6.16 2.37 5.35
CA PRO A 39 -6.77 3.43 6.15
C PRO A 39 -8.30 3.31 6.08
N LYS A 40 -8.93 3.03 7.22
CA LYS A 40 -10.39 2.95 7.31
C LYS A 40 -10.95 4.36 7.09
N GLY A 41 -12.01 4.46 6.28
CA GLY A 41 -12.64 5.72 5.92
C GLY A 41 -12.71 5.90 4.40
N TYR A 42 -13.85 5.54 3.82
CA TYR A 42 -14.15 5.88 2.44
C TYR A 42 -14.42 7.39 2.34
N ILE A 43 -13.91 8.03 1.28
CA ILE A 43 -14.35 9.39 0.91
C ILE A 43 -15.83 9.27 0.55
N LYS A 44 -16.71 9.91 1.33
CA LYS A 44 -18.15 9.97 1.03
C LYS A 44 -18.33 10.65 -0.34
N ARG A 45 -18.87 9.93 -1.32
CA ARG A 45 -19.29 10.53 -2.60
C ARG A 45 -20.37 11.57 -2.31
N ALA A 46 -20.26 12.75 -2.93
CA ALA A 46 -21.37 13.70 -2.96
C ALA A 46 -22.60 12.98 -3.53
N LYS A 47 -23.76 13.11 -2.89
CA LYS A 47 -25.00 12.55 -3.43
C LYS A 47 -25.40 13.37 -4.66
N ASP A 48 -25.58 12.69 -5.79
CA ASP A 48 -26.15 13.27 -7.01
C ASP A 48 -27.63 13.60 -6.73
N GLY A 49 -27.91 14.81 -6.26
CA GLY A 49 -29.24 15.28 -5.91
C GLY A 49 -29.42 16.71 -6.39
N ASN A 50 -30.14 16.85 -7.50
CA ASN A 50 -30.66 18.09 -8.11
C ASN A 50 -30.71 19.31 -7.16
N SER A 51 -29.66 20.14 -7.17
CA SER A 51 -29.67 21.52 -6.68
C SER A 51 -28.51 22.27 -7.33
N LEU A 52 -28.83 23.38 -7.97
CA LEU A 52 -27.88 24.32 -8.55
C LEU A 52 -27.09 25.00 -7.43
N GLN A 53 -26.05 24.31 -6.97
CA GLN A 53 -24.87 24.83 -6.31
C GLN A 53 -23.89 23.65 -6.30
N ASP A 54 -22.93 23.72 -7.22
CA ASP A 54 -21.86 22.75 -7.36
C ASP A 54 -20.93 22.90 -6.14
N ASP A 55 -21.37 22.40 -4.97
CA ASP A 55 -20.59 22.37 -3.75
C ASP A 55 -19.44 21.39 -3.96
N LYS A 56 -18.36 21.89 -4.57
CA LYS A 56 -17.13 21.15 -4.81
C LYS A 56 -16.68 20.53 -3.50
N VAL A 57 -16.77 19.20 -3.39
CA VAL A 57 -16.27 18.49 -2.22
C VAL A 57 -14.75 18.64 -2.18
N VAL A 58 -14.26 19.53 -1.30
CA VAL A 58 -12.84 19.75 -1.08
C VAL A 58 -12.35 18.77 -0.01
N ILE A 59 -11.65 17.73 -0.43
CA ILE A 59 -10.97 16.81 0.47
C ILE A 59 -9.74 17.53 1.03
N LYS A 60 -9.73 17.77 2.34
CA LYS A 60 -8.57 18.37 3.03
C LYS A 60 -7.53 17.30 3.31
N LEU A 61 -6.52 17.20 2.45
CA LEU A 61 -5.40 16.28 2.65
C LEU A 61 -4.36 16.88 3.60
N ARG A 62 -3.78 16.03 4.42
CA ARG A 62 -2.68 16.37 5.33
C ARG A 62 -1.63 15.26 5.27
N ALA A 63 -0.40 15.58 5.62
CA ALA A 63 0.68 14.62 5.78
C ALA A 63 1.14 14.56 7.24
N CYS A 64 1.35 13.36 7.79
CA CYS A 64 1.96 13.18 9.10
C CYS A 64 3.39 13.74 9.11
N ILE A 65 3.72 14.60 10.07
CA ILE A 65 5.04 15.25 10.15
C ILE A 65 6.13 14.20 10.44
N SER A 66 5.81 13.14 11.19
CA SER A 66 6.77 12.08 11.55
C SER A 66 7.09 11.13 10.38
N CYS A 67 6.06 10.53 9.77
CA CYS A 67 6.24 9.44 8.79
C CYS A 67 5.86 9.80 7.35
N ARG A 68 5.31 11.01 7.11
CA ARG A 68 4.87 11.52 5.80
C ARG A 68 3.67 10.82 5.17
N LEU A 69 2.97 9.93 5.88
CA LEU A 69 1.73 9.34 5.41
C LEU A 69 0.71 10.44 5.11
N ILE A 70 0.06 10.39 3.95
CA ILE A 70 -0.98 11.33 3.52
C ILE A 70 -2.35 10.67 3.69
N LEU A 71 -3.24 11.34 4.42
CA LEU A 71 -4.65 10.99 4.58
C LEU A 71 -5.50 12.27 4.54
N SER A 72 -6.82 12.12 4.51
CA SER A 72 -7.71 13.24 4.79
C SER A 72 -7.60 13.66 6.26
N GLU A 73 -7.89 14.93 6.55
CA GLU A 73 -7.98 15.45 7.92
C GLU A 73 -8.94 14.61 8.77
N GLU A 74 -10.06 14.17 8.19
CA GLU A 74 -11.04 13.34 8.89
C GLU A 74 -10.52 11.94 9.15
N GLN A 75 -9.82 11.32 8.20
CA GLN A 75 -9.21 10.00 8.43
C GLN A 75 -8.18 10.01 9.56
N PHE A 76 -7.38 11.09 9.68
CA PHE A 76 -6.48 11.26 10.82
C PHE A 76 -7.23 11.49 12.14
N TYR A 77 -8.31 12.27 12.12
CA TYR A 77 -9.13 12.51 13.30
C TYR A 77 -9.85 11.24 13.77
N GLU A 78 -10.38 10.43 12.85
CA GLU A 78 -11.12 9.20 13.17
C GLU A 78 -10.21 8.05 13.61
N ASN A 79 -9.05 7.86 12.97
CA ASN A 79 -8.24 6.65 13.13
C ASN A 79 -6.77 6.91 13.50
N GLY A 80 -6.35 8.18 13.62
CA GLY A 80 -4.95 8.54 13.83
C GLY A 80 -4.07 8.20 12.62
N CYS A 81 -2.76 8.12 12.86
CA CYS A 81 -1.79 7.74 11.82
C CYS A 81 -1.48 6.25 11.90
N GLY A 82 -1.67 5.53 10.79
CA GLY A 82 -1.39 4.08 10.71
C GLY A 82 0.06 3.66 10.95
N ASN A 83 1.02 4.59 10.96
CA ASN A 83 2.43 4.31 11.29
C ASN A 83 2.87 4.86 12.66
N CYS A 84 2.12 5.79 13.26
CA CYS A 84 2.59 6.63 14.38
C CYS A 84 1.58 6.65 15.54
N SER A 85 1.27 5.48 16.09
CA SER A 85 0.34 5.34 17.23
C SER A 85 0.75 6.17 18.46
N HIS A 86 2.05 6.36 18.66
CA HIS A 86 2.61 7.19 19.75
C HIS A 86 2.18 8.67 19.71
N LEU A 87 1.68 9.17 18.57
CA LEU A 87 1.23 10.55 18.45
C LEU A 87 -0.18 10.79 19.03
N GLN A 88 -0.97 9.73 19.23
CA GLN A 88 -2.31 9.77 19.88
C GLN A 88 -3.22 10.88 19.32
N MET A 89 -3.44 10.87 18.00
CA MET A 89 -4.19 11.91 17.28
C MET A 89 -5.70 11.61 17.15
N ASP A 90 -6.11 10.36 17.32
CA ASP A 90 -7.50 9.93 17.16
C ASP A 90 -8.40 10.58 18.22
N GLY A 91 -9.54 11.12 17.78
CA GLY A 91 -10.48 11.85 18.64
C GLY A 91 -9.99 13.23 19.11
N ASP A 92 -8.73 13.59 18.91
CA ASP A 92 -8.16 14.89 19.28
C ASP A 92 -7.77 15.71 18.04
N ARG A 93 -8.68 16.60 17.63
CA ARG A 93 -8.46 17.47 16.46
C ARG A 93 -7.28 18.41 16.64
N ARG A 94 -7.01 18.90 17.86
CA ARG A 94 -5.88 19.82 18.10
C ARG A 94 -4.57 19.06 17.94
N ARG A 95 -4.46 17.90 18.60
CA ARG A 95 -3.28 17.03 18.49
C ARG A 95 -3.03 16.58 17.05
N MET A 96 -4.08 16.23 16.32
CA MET A 96 -4.00 15.90 14.90
C MET A 96 -3.44 17.06 14.07
N LEU A 97 -3.90 18.30 14.31
CA LEU A 97 -3.40 19.47 13.60
C LEU A 97 -1.93 19.79 13.94
N ASP A 98 -1.50 19.56 15.19
CA ASP A 98 -0.12 19.78 15.63
C ASP A 98 0.85 18.72 15.07
N CYS A 99 0.35 17.51 14.78
CA CYS A 99 1.16 16.38 14.32
C CYS A 99 1.11 16.16 12.78
N THR A 100 0.29 16.93 12.06
CA THR A 100 0.11 16.82 10.61
C THR A 100 0.16 18.18 9.92
N SER A 101 0.52 18.22 8.63
CA SER A 101 0.62 19.45 7.86
C SER A 101 -0.13 19.36 6.54
N ALA A 102 -0.84 20.43 6.18
CA ALA A 102 -1.39 20.60 4.83
C ALA A 102 -0.33 21.07 3.82
N ASN A 103 0.84 21.51 4.30
CA ASN A 103 1.95 21.97 3.46
C ASN A 103 2.95 20.81 3.26
N PHE A 104 2.70 20.01 2.23
CA PHE A 104 3.58 18.93 1.80
C PHE A 104 3.76 18.99 0.28
N SER A 105 4.86 18.41 -0.21
CA SER A 105 5.17 18.37 -1.64
C SER A 105 5.61 16.99 -2.09
N GLY A 106 5.22 16.65 -3.33
CA GLY A 106 5.39 15.34 -3.94
C GLY A 106 4.48 14.28 -3.33
N LEU A 107 4.05 13.32 -4.15
CA LEU A 107 3.21 12.19 -3.72
C LEU A 107 3.78 10.90 -4.30
N ILE A 108 3.98 9.90 -3.43
CA ILE A 108 4.33 8.54 -3.81
C ILE A 108 3.29 7.59 -3.24
N SER A 109 2.69 6.77 -4.11
CA SER A 109 1.87 5.64 -3.69
C SER A 109 2.74 4.39 -3.59
N VAL A 110 2.88 3.85 -2.38
CA VAL A 110 3.68 2.67 -2.09
C VAL A 110 2.75 1.48 -1.84
N MET A 111 2.74 0.51 -2.76
CA MET A 111 1.97 -0.73 -2.62
C MET A 111 2.76 -1.82 -1.90
N ASN A 112 4.05 -1.99 -2.23
CA ASN A 112 4.94 -2.94 -1.57
C ASN A 112 6.24 -2.24 -1.08
N PRO A 113 6.26 -1.75 0.18
CA PRO A 113 7.37 -0.98 0.74
C PRO A 113 8.72 -1.71 0.76
N LYS A 114 8.70 -3.03 0.99
CA LYS A 114 9.91 -3.86 1.11
C LYS A 114 10.60 -4.10 -0.24
N ARG A 115 9.82 -4.19 -1.32
CA ARG A 115 10.34 -4.48 -2.67
C ARG A 115 10.58 -3.24 -3.52
N SER A 116 9.91 -2.13 -3.24
CA SER A 116 10.00 -0.91 -4.04
C SER A 116 11.33 -0.18 -3.83
N TRP A 117 12.07 0.05 -4.92
CA TRP A 117 13.24 0.94 -4.91
C TRP A 117 12.86 2.37 -4.50
N ALA A 118 11.74 2.89 -5.02
CA ALA A 118 11.27 4.24 -4.67
C ALA A 118 10.97 4.35 -3.17
N ALA A 119 10.40 3.30 -2.55
CA ALA A 119 10.19 3.28 -1.10
C ALA A 119 11.52 3.27 -0.34
N LYS A 120 12.49 2.45 -0.76
CA LYS A 120 13.84 2.41 -0.15
C LYS A 120 14.55 3.75 -0.24
N TYR A 121 14.58 4.35 -1.43
CA TYR A 121 15.20 5.64 -1.67
C TYR A 121 14.60 6.76 -0.81
N ASN A 122 13.29 6.67 -0.55
CA ASN A 122 12.57 7.63 0.28
C ASN A 122 12.47 7.21 1.76
N ASN A 123 13.21 6.21 2.26
CA ASN A 123 13.12 5.73 3.65
C ASN A 123 11.69 5.32 4.10
N LEU A 124 10.92 4.69 3.21
CA LEU A 124 9.54 4.24 3.46
C LEU A 124 9.42 2.72 3.64
N SER A 125 10.52 1.95 3.57
CA SER A 125 10.47 0.48 3.48
C SER A 125 9.87 -0.26 4.68
N ASN A 126 9.84 0.39 5.84
CA ASN A 126 9.29 -0.17 7.09
C ASN A 126 7.90 0.38 7.44
N LEU A 127 7.29 1.17 6.55
CA LEU A 127 5.97 1.76 6.76
C LEU A 127 4.88 0.92 6.08
N ILE A 128 3.63 1.13 6.45
CA ILE A 128 2.49 0.45 5.82
C ILE A 128 2.32 0.88 4.35
N PRO A 129 1.70 0.06 3.49
CA PRO A 129 1.27 0.50 2.17
C PRO A 129 0.38 1.76 2.25
N GLY A 130 0.56 2.71 1.33
CA GLY A 130 -0.19 3.97 1.35
C GLY A 130 0.40 5.08 0.49
N CYS A 131 -0.21 6.26 0.57
CA CYS A 131 0.28 7.48 -0.08
C CYS A 131 1.17 8.27 0.88
N TYR A 132 2.35 8.67 0.43
CA TYR A 132 3.34 9.40 1.22
C TYR A 132 3.80 10.67 0.52
N ALA A 133 4.12 11.70 1.30
CA ALA A 133 4.76 12.90 0.78
C ALA A 133 6.27 12.70 0.60
N ILE A 134 6.86 13.41 -0.37
CA ILE A 134 8.33 13.50 -0.46
C ILE A 134 8.86 14.39 0.68
N THR A 135 8.23 15.55 0.86
CA THR A 135 8.58 16.53 1.90
C THR A 135 7.33 17.01 2.64
N VAL A 136 7.47 17.33 3.93
CA VAL A 136 6.39 17.85 4.78
C VAL A 136 6.96 19.01 5.58
N ALA A 137 6.30 20.16 5.58
CA ALA A 137 6.67 21.30 6.41
C ALA A 137 6.00 21.20 7.79
N GLY A 138 6.78 21.36 8.85
CA GLY A 138 6.30 21.33 10.23
C GLY A 138 7.34 20.75 11.18
N GLN A 139 7.15 20.95 12.47
CA GLN A 139 7.91 20.31 13.55
C GLN A 139 6.92 19.76 14.56
N LEU A 140 7.19 18.57 15.07
CA LEU A 140 6.37 18.00 16.13
C LEU A 140 6.57 18.80 17.42
N PRO A 141 5.52 18.96 18.24
CA PRO A 141 5.67 19.59 19.54
C PRO A 141 6.61 18.75 20.43
N ASP A 142 7.47 19.43 21.17
CA ASP A 142 8.36 18.78 22.13
C ASP A 142 7.54 18.02 23.17
N SER A 143 7.98 16.81 23.49
CA SER A 143 7.35 15.91 24.47
C SER A 143 7.24 16.50 25.88
N GLY A 144 7.86 17.65 26.16
CA GLY A 144 7.81 18.37 27.43
C GLY A 144 6.68 19.39 27.60
N GLN A 145 5.73 19.49 26.66
CA GLN A 145 4.56 20.40 26.75
C GLN A 145 3.20 19.68 26.77
N LEU A 146 3.19 18.38 27.08
CA LEU A 146 1.96 17.60 27.32
C LEU A 146 1.55 17.63 28.79
#